data_AF-A0A536CFM8-F1
#
_entry.id   AF-A0A536CFM8-F1
#
_cell.length_a   1.000
_cell.length_b   1.000
_cell.length_c   1.000
_cell.angle_alpha   90.00
_cell.angle_beta   90.00
_cell.angle_gamma   90.00
#
_symmetry.space_group_name_H-M   'P 1'
#
loop_
_entity.id
_entity.type
_entity.pdbx_description
1 polymer ?
#
loop_
_entity_poly.entity_id
_entity_poly.type
_entity_poly.pdbx_seq_one_letter_code
_entity_poly.pdbx_strand_id
1 'polypeptide(L)'
;EDDLFPPPRNPWSPQHRAMGSSSGSAVAVASGLCPAALGTDAGGSVRQPAANCGVVGLKPTHGLIDSSGAFAAPTICEVGPITRTVEDAALLLEALTGASYAESLHRPTRPTRIGVPGRHIEAAGSDRQIAVAFENALQVLRKLGMEVVDVDIDGLADAAEADFLILSVEAFAAHEQTLRTRRADYGQSSRLYHMQGAFLSAADYVAALRVGDVVRKRVDDVLSTVDVLATPVVPVLTADAARSAKAQPHTGGAAIFTAPFNLTGHPAISIPGGMSTEGIPIGLQLIGRARGEADLLWLAHQYEQATPWHAMHPSDVEIASSHSIGG
;
A
#
# COMPACT_ATOMS: atom_id res chain seq x y z
N GLU A 1 3.01 -22.76 -10.28
CA GLU A 1 2.74 -21.77 -9.21
C GLU A 1 2.20 -22.61 -8.08
N ASP A 2 3.10 -23.06 -7.23
CA ASP A 2 2.93 -24.24 -6.36
C ASP A 2 2.71 -23.77 -4.92
N ASP A 3 1.88 -22.74 -4.76
CA ASP A 3 1.44 -22.23 -3.47
C ASP A 3 0.12 -22.89 -3.08
N LEU A 4 -0.04 -23.18 -1.78
CA LEU A 4 -1.16 -23.97 -1.25
C LEU A 4 -2.52 -23.37 -1.60
N PHE A 5 -2.61 -22.03 -1.58
CA PHE A 5 -3.77 -21.27 -2.00
C PHE A 5 -3.31 -20.05 -2.81
N PRO A 6 -3.62 -19.96 -4.11
CA PRO A 6 -3.32 -18.77 -4.87
C PRO A 6 -4.16 -17.58 -4.37
N PRO A 7 -3.68 -16.34 -4.51
CA PRO A 7 -4.47 -15.15 -4.23
C PRO A 7 -5.79 -15.16 -5.02
N PRO A 8 -6.85 -14.52 -4.49
CA PRO A 8 -8.09 -14.34 -5.22
C PRO A 8 -7.87 -13.58 -6.54
N ARG A 9 -8.81 -13.78 -7.46
CA ARG A 9 -8.88 -12.99 -8.70
C ARG A 9 -9.26 -11.55 -8.38
N ASN A 10 -8.74 -10.61 -9.16
CA ASN A 10 -9.14 -9.22 -9.06
C ASN A 10 -10.59 -9.07 -9.55
N PRO A 11 -11.49 -8.43 -8.78
CA PRO A 11 -12.90 -8.34 -9.16
C PRO A 11 -13.15 -7.47 -10.39
N TRP A 12 -12.27 -6.52 -10.71
CA TRP A 12 -12.34 -5.68 -11.91
C TRP A 12 -11.83 -6.38 -13.17
N SER A 13 -10.91 -7.32 -13.00
CA SER A 13 -10.40 -8.13 -14.10
C SER A 13 -10.16 -9.55 -13.61
N PRO A 14 -11.17 -10.44 -13.71
CA PRO A 14 -11.05 -11.82 -13.23
C PRO A 14 -9.96 -12.63 -13.93
N GLN A 15 -9.37 -12.13 -15.02
CA GLN A 15 -8.24 -12.75 -15.70
C GLN A 15 -6.92 -12.56 -14.93
N HIS A 16 -6.87 -11.57 -14.03
CA HIS A 16 -5.70 -11.27 -13.20
C HIS A 16 -5.93 -11.63 -11.74
N ARG A 17 -4.84 -11.88 -11.03
CA ARG A 17 -4.86 -11.98 -9.56
C ARG A 17 -4.94 -10.59 -8.94
N ALA A 18 -5.47 -10.50 -7.73
CA ALA A 18 -5.32 -9.32 -6.91
C ALA A 18 -3.85 -9.20 -6.43
N MET A 19 -3.37 -7.95 -6.31
CA MET A 19 -2.12 -7.68 -5.59
C MET A 19 -2.25 -8.08 -4.12
N GLY A 20 -1.13 -8.17 -3.39
CA GLY A 20 -1.09 -8.70 -2.03
C GLY A 20 -0.15 -7.93 -1.10
N SER A 21 0.07 -8.42 0.12
CA SER A 21 -0.42 -9.70 0.65
C SER A 21 -1.90 -9.71 1.10
N SER A 22 -2.48 -8.55 1.45
CA SER A 22 -3.88 -8.44 1.92
C SER A 22 -4.92 -8.51 0.78
N SER A 23 -4.68 -9.42 -0.16
CA SER A 23 -5.47 -9.64 -1.38
C SER A 23 -6.92 -9.99 -1.09
N GLY A 24 -7.17 -10.96 -0.21
CA GLY A 24 -8.51 -11.36 0.22
C GLY A 24 -9.31 -10.21 0.83
N SER A 25 -8.69 -9.42 1.69
CA SER A 25 -9.30 -8.25 2.34
C SER A 25 -9.75 -7.20 1.31
N ALA A 26 -8.88 -6.83 0.37
CA ALA A 26 -9.23 -5.85 -0.66
C ALA A 26 -10.30 -6.35 -1.63
N VAL A 27 -10.23 -7.62 -2.05
CA VAL A 27 -11.26 -8.22 -2.90
C VAL A 27 -12.61 -8.27 -2.18
N ALA A 28 -12.63 -8.66 -0.91
CA ALA A 28 -13.87 -8.73 -0.14
C ALA A 28 -14.58 -7.38 -0.02
N VAL A 29 -13.81 -6.31 0.24
CA VAL A 29 -14.34 -4.94 0.31
C VAL A 29 -14.78 -4.43 -1.06
N ALA A 30 -13.96 -4.62 -2.10
CA ALA A 30 -14.26 -4.17 -3.46
C ALA A 30 -15.51 -4.85 -4.03
N SER A 31 -15.71 -6.12 -3.73
CA SER A 31 -16.88 -6.92 -4.13
C SER A 31 -18.10 -6.75 -3.22
N GLY A 32 -18.03 -5.91 -2.17
CA GLY A 32 -19.15 -5.70 -1.25
C GLY A 32 -19.50 -6.89 -0.36
N LEU A 33 -18.58 -7.83 -0.15
CA LEU A 33 -18.75 -8.97 0.77
C LEU A 33 -18.68 -8.55 2.23
N CYS A 34 -17.93 -7.48 2.53
CA CYS A 34 -17.88 -6.83 3.83
C CYS A 34 -17.71 -5.32 3.65
N PRO A 35 -18.16 -4.50 4.63
CA PRO A 35 -18.04 -3.05 4.55
C PRO A 35 -16.60 -2.56 4.72
N ALA A 36 -15.81 -3.30 5.49
CA ALA A 36 -14.41 -3.01 5.76
C ALA A 36 -13.66 -4.31 6.08
N ALA A 37 -12.34 -4.27 5.96
CA ALA A 37 -11.45 -5.35 6.34
C ALA A 37 -10.17 -4.78 6.96
N LEU A 38 -9.44 -5.63 7.67
CA LEU A 38 -8.07 -5.34 8.11
C LEU A 38 -7.07 -6.04 7.19
N GLY A 39 -5.92 -5.41 7.03
CA GLY A 39 -4.75 -6.02 6.42
C GLY A 39 -3.50 -5.66 7.23
N THR A 40 -2.37 -6.21 6.80
CA THR A 40 -1.05 -5.86 7.31
C THR A 40 -0.22 -5.26 6.19
N ASP A 41 0.56 -4.23 6.47
CA ASP A 41 1.34 -3.48 5.49
C ASP A 41 2.79 -3.37 5.95
N ALA A 42 3.67 -4.23 5.41
CA ALA A 42 5.11 -4.22 5.65
C ALA A 42 5.92 -3.60 4.51
N GLY A 43 5.37 -3.59 3.29
CA GLY A 43 5.98 -3.02 2.08
C GLY A 43 4.93 -2.53 1.09
N GLY A 44 3.75 -2.13 1.60
CA GLY A 44 2.58 -1.76 0.80
C GLY A 44 1.44 -2.78 0.79
N SER A 45 1.45 -3.79 1.65
CA SER A 45 0.49 -4.91 1.59
C SER A 45 -0.96 -4.58 1.95
N VAL A 46 -1.26 -3.35 2.39
CA VAL A 46 -2.63 -2.78 2.44
C VAL A 46 -2.86 -1.88 1.23
N ARG A 47 -1.88 -1.03 0.90
CA ARG A 47 -2.00 -0.01 -0.14
C ARG A 47 -2.02 -0.57 -1.57
N GLN A 48 -1.11 -1.49 -1.90
CA GLN A 48 -1.03 -2.12 -3.23
C GLN A 48 -2.31 -2.87 -3.62
N PRO A 49 -2.86 -3.80 -2.79
CA PRO A 49 -4.13 -4.44 -3.11
C PRO A 49 -5.30 -3.45 -3.15
N ALA A 50 -5.30 -2.43 -2.29
CA ALA A 50 -6.34 -1.39 -2.32
C ALA A 50 -6.34 -0.62 -3.64
N ALA A 51 -5.15 -0.17 -4.11
CA ALA A 51 -4.99 0.46 -5.41
C ALA A 51 -5.47 -0.43 -6.56
N ASN A 52 -5.06 -1.70 -6.56
CA ASN A 52 -5.41 -2.65 -7.62
C ASN A 52 -6.88 -3.08 -7.61
N CYS A 53 -7.56 -3.02 -6.45
CA CYS A 53 -8.98 -3.37 -6.31
C CYS A 53 -9.91 -2.13 -6.30
N GLY A 54 -9.38 -0.92 -6.43
CA GLY A 54 -10.17 0.31 -6.47
C GLY A 54 -10.86 0.63 -5.14
N VAL A 55 -10.18 0.37 -4.03
CA VAL A 55 -10.66 0.66 -2.67
C VAL A 55 -9.65 1.50 -1.90
N VAL A 56 -10.03 2.00 -0.73
CA VAL A 56 -9.15 2.76 0.15
C VAL A 56 -8.32 1.80 1.00
N GLY A 57 -7.02 2.09 1.15
CA GLY A 57 -6.12 1.34 2.00
C GLY A 57 -5.23 2.27 2.80
N LEU A 58 -5.36 2.26 4.13
CA LEU A 58 -4.59 3.10 5.03
C LEU A 58 -3.51 2.28 5.74
N LYS A 59 -2.24 2.71 5.59
CA LYS A 59 -1.15 2.35 6.50
C LYS A 59 -0.99 3.45 7.55
N PRO A 60 -1.34 3.20 8.82
CA PRO A 60 -1.15 4.18 9.89
C PRO A 60 0.32 4.48 10.18
N THR A 61 0.59 5.48 11.03
CA THR A 61 1.93 5.69 11.61
C THR A 61 2.37 4.43 12.33
N HIS A 62 3.67 4.13 12.25
CA HIS A 62 4.26 3.00 12.95
C HIS A 62 3.90 2.99 14.43
N GLY A 63 3.33 1.89 14.89
CA GLY A 63 2.91 1.70 16.29
C GLY A 63 1.70 2.54 16.73
N LEU A 64 0.90 3.08 15.80
CA LEU A 64 -0.36 3.76 16.17
C LEU A 64 -1.43 2.77 16.62
N ILE A 65 -1.57 1.65 15.91
CA ILE A 65 -2.50 0.57 16.25
C ILE A 65 -1.72 -0.50 17.01
N ASP A 66 -2.27 -0.97 18.13
CA ASP A 66 -1.71 -2.13 18.81
C ASP A 66 -1.84 -3.36 17.93
N SER A 67 -0.71 -3.87 17.46
CA SER A 67 -0.61 -5.06 16.62
C SER A 67 -0.39 -6.34 17.44
N SER A 68 -0.60 -6.29 18.76
CA SER A 68 -0.53 -7.48 19.62
C SER A 68 -1.46 -8.59 19.08
N GLY A 69 -0.89 -9.77 18.86
CA GLY A 69 -1.60 -10.91 18.27
C GLY A 69 -1.58 -10.97 16.74
N ALA A 70 -1.10 -9.94 16.04
CA ALA A 70 -0.82 -10.03 14.61
C ALA A 70 0.49 -10.79 14.36
N PHE A 71 0.50 -11.66 13.35
CA PHE A 71 1.74 -12.30 12.88
C PHE A 71 2.38 -11.39 11.82
N ALA A 72 3.29 -10.52 12.25
CA ALA A 72 3.85 -9.44 11.43
C ALA A 72 5.32 -9.17 11.75
N ALA A 73 6.02 -8.54 10.80
CA ALA A 73 7.39 -8.06 10.97
C ALA A 73 7.38 -6.86 11.95
N PRO A 74 8.00 -6.94 13.14
CA PRO A 74 7.80 -5.96 14.21
C PRO A 74 8.31 -4.56 13.89
N THR A 75 9.29 -4.40 12.99
CA THR A 75 9.92 -3.09 12.76
C THR A 75 9.20 -2.23 11.72
N ILE A 76 8.52 -2.84 10.75
CA ILE A 76 8.05 -2.15 9.53
C ILE A 76 6.60 -2.45 9.14
N CYS A 77 5.92 -3.34 9.88
CA CYS A 77 4.59 -3.82 9.51
C CYS A 77 3.49 -3.23 10.38
N GLU A 78 2.51 -2.59 9.75
CA GLU A 78 1.36 -2.02 10.43
C GLU A 78 0.06 -2.77 10.10
N VAL A 79 -0.82 -2.89 11.09
CA VAL A 79 -2.23 -3.22 10.83
C VAL A 79 -2.90 -1.99 10.22
N GLY A 80 -3.68 -2.17 9.15
CA GLY A 80 -4.26 -1.08 8.39
C GLY A 80 -5.70 -1.34 7.92
N PRO A 81 -6.59 -0.34 7.98
CA PRO A 81 -7.92 -0.39 7.35
C PRO A 81 -7.86 -0.57 5.83
N ILE A 82 -8.75 -1.42 5.30
CA ILE A 82 -9.13 -1.46 3.89
C ILE A 82 -10.64 -1.24 3.82
N THR A 83 -11.09 -0.21 3.12
CA THR A 83 -12.48 0.26 3.13
C THR A 83 -12.92 0.78 1.78
N ARG A 84 -14.23 0.98 1.58
CA ARG A 84 -14.75 1.55 0.34
C ARG A 84 -14.53 3.05 0.23
N THR A 85 -14.64 3.77 1.34
CA THR A 85 -14.51 5.22 1.39
C THR A 85 -13.45 5.64 2.42
N VAL A 86 -12.98 6.88 2.28
CA VAL A 86 -12.09 7.50 3.27
C VAL A 86 -12.81 7.71 4.60
N GLU A 87 -14.11 7.98 4.59
CA GLU A 87 -14.94 8.06 5.79
C GLU A 87 -14.95 6.75 6.58
N ASP A 88 -15.17 5.61 5.89
CA ASP A 88 -15.12 4.29 6.52
C ASP A 88 -13.72 4.00 7.08
N ALA A 89 -12.65 4.44 6.38
CA ALA A 89 -11.28 4.28 6.87
C ALA A 89 -11.05 5.08 8.16
N ALA A 90 -11.57 6.30 8.24
CA ALA A 90 -11.50 7.15 9.43
C ALA A 90 -12.24 6.50 10.59
N LEU A 91 -13.51 6.10 10.42
CA LEU A 91 -14.32 5.45 11.45
C LEU A 91 -13.67 4.15 11.96
N LEU A 92 -13.11 3.33 11.08
CA LEU A 92 -12.43 2.11 11.49
C LEU A 92 -11.13 2.42 12.26
N LEU A 93 -10.38 3.45 11.86
CA LEU A 93 -9.20 3.89 12.60
C LEU A 93 -9.57 4.43 13.99
N GLU A 94 -10.67 5.18 14.13
CA GLU A 94 -11.19 5.63 15.42
C GLU A 94 -11.48 4.44 16.34
N ALA A 95 -12.18 3.42 15.82
CA ALA A 95 -12.51 2.22 16.59
C ALA A 95 -11.27 1.45 17.06
N LEU A 96 -10.20 1.45 16.27
CA LEU A 96 -8.95 0.73 16.58
C LEU A 96 -8.02 1.50 17.54
N THR A 97 -8.15 2.82 17.62
CA THR A 97 -7.21 3.69 18.37
C THR A 97 -7.84 4.42 19.55
N GLY A 98 -9.18 4.59 19.54
CA GLY A 98 -9.92 5.42 20.49
C GLY A 98 -9.79 6.93 20.25
N ALA A 99 -9.11 7.38 19.19
CA ALA A 99 -9.01 8.79 18.81
C ALA A 99 -10.11 9.19 17.80
N SER A 100 -10.43 10.48 17.69
CA SER A 100 -11.38 11.03 16.70
C SER A 100 -10.66 11.41 15.40
N TYR A 101 -11.14 10.88 14.28
CA TYR A 101 -10.66 11.08 12.91
C TYR A 101 -11.79 11.45 11.94
N ALA A 102 -12.99 10.88 12.05
CA ALA A 102 -14.12 11.14 11.16
C ALA A 102 -14.57 12.60 11.23
N GLU A 103 -14.55 13.21 12.42
CA GLU A 103 -14.85 14.63 12.58
C GLU A 103 -13.88 15.54 11.81
N SER A 104 -12.63 15.09 11.60
CA SER A 104 -11.62 15.87 10.87
C SER A 104 -11.90 15.98 9.37
N LEU A 105 -12.71 15.07 8.81
CA LEU A 105 -13.03 15.04 7.39
C LEU A 105 -13.86 16.26 6.95
N HIS A 106 -14.66 16.82 7.84
CA HIS A 106 -15.54 17.95 7.55
C HIS A 106 -14.88 19.33 7.76
N ARG A 107 -13.58 19.37 8.04
CA ARG A 107 -12.84 20.63 8.14
C ARG A 107 -12.86 21.37 6.80
N PRO A 108 -13.01 22.71 6.80
CA PRO A 108 -13.03 23.48 5.55
C PRO A 108 -11.70 23.33 4.80
N THR A 109 -11.76 23.57 3.48
CA THR A 109 -10.54 23.63 2.66
C THR A 109 -9.57 24.66 3.21
N ARG A 110 -8.29 24.28 3.30
CA ARG A 110 -7.19 25.16 3.70
C ARG A 110 -6.09 25.15 2.64
N PRO A 111 -5.29 26.23 2.52
CA PRO A 111 -4.06 26.19 1.74
C PRO A 111 -3.24 24.96 2.14
N THR A 112 -2.87 24.16 1.15
CA THR A 112 -2.18 22.88 1.35
C THR A 112 -1.12 22.75 0.28
N ARG A 113 0.11 22.43 0.70
CA ARG A 113 1.24 22.18 -0.19
C ARG A 113 1.47 20.67 -0.32
N ILE A 114 1.52 20.17 -1.54
CA ILE A 114 1.69 18.75 -1.86
C ILE A 114 3.05 18.59 -2.53
N GLY A 115 3.97 17.90 -1.85
CA GLY A 115 5.28 17.56 -2.40
C GLY A 115 5.20 16.34 -3.31
N VAL A 116 5.78 16.44 -4.50
CA VAL A 116 5.91 15.32 -5.44
C VAL A 116 7.40 14.98 -5.60
N PRO A 117 7.86 13.79 -5.16
CA PRO A 117 9.24 13.36 -5.34
C PRO A 117 9.48 12.95 -6.81
N GLY A 118 9.47 13.93 -7.72
CA GLY A 118 9.45 13.72 -9.17
C GLY A 118 10.58 12.83 -9.68
N ARG A 119 11.81 13.05 -9.20
CA ARG A 119 12.99 12.27 -9.59
C ARG A 119 12.87 10.79 -9.21
N HIS A 120 12.28 10.47 -8.06
CA HIS A 120 12.02 9.08 -7.64
C HIS A 120 10.94 8.44 -8.52
N ILE A 121 9.89 9.19 -8.84
CA ILE A 121 8.78 8.72 -9.70
C ILE A 121 9.26 8.44 -11.12
N GLU A 122 10.08 9.31 -11.68
CA GLU A 122 10.68 9.12 -13.01
C GLU A 122 11.61 7.90 -13.04
N ALA A 123 12.50 7.77 -12.04
CA ALA A 123 13.45 6.66 -11.95
C ALA A 123 12.76 5.29 -11.80
N ALA A 124 11.58 5.25 -11.16
CA ALA A 124 10.80 4.02 -10.99
C ALA A 124 10.25 3.46 -12.32
N GLY A 125 10.15 4.27 -13.38
CA GLY A 125 9.79 3.79 -14.72
C GLY A 125 8.39 3.15 -14.80
N SER A 126 7.40 3.80 -14.18
CA SER A 126 6.01 3.30 -14.14
C SER A 126 5.38 3.12 -15.52
N ASP A 127 4.38 2.24 -15.59
CA ASP A 127 3.46 2.15 -16.73
C ASP A 127 2.91 3.53 -17.09
N ARG A 128 2.85 3.84 -18.39
CA ARG A 128 2.39 5.13 -18.90
C ARG A 128 0.98 5.48 -18.41
N GLN A 129 0.09 4.50 -18.29
CA GLN A 129 -1.28 4.74 -17.82
C GLN A 129 -1.30 5.17 -16.36
N ILE A 130 -0.39 4.64 -15.54
CA ILE A 130 -0.22 5.04 -14.13
C ILE A 130 0.32 6.47 -14.06
N ALA A 131 1.31 6.83 -14.87
CA ALA A 131 1.83 8.19 -14.92
C ALA A 131 0.74 9.20 -15.33
N VAL A 132 -0.09 8.86 -16.32
CA VAL A 132 -1.22 9.70 -16.75
C VAL A 132 -2.28 9.82 -15.65
N ALA A 133 -2.66 8.71 -15.01
CA ALA A 133 -3.62 8.74 -13.90
C ALA A 133 -3.11 9.58 -12.72
N PHE A 134 -1.82 9.46 -12.38
CA PHE A 134 -1.20 10.25 -11.32
C PHE A 134 -1.23 11.74 -11.64
N GLU A 135 -0.84 12.16 -12.85
CA GLU A 135 -0.91 13.57 -13.23
C GLU A 135 -2.36 14.09 -13.23
N ASN A 136 -3.32 13.30 -13.71
CA ASN A 136 -4.74 13.67 -13.64
C ASN A 136 -5.21 13.87 -12.18
N ALA A 137 -4.74 13.02 -11.27
CA ALA A 137 -5.02 13.16 -9.85
C ALA A 137 -4.42 14.46 -9.26
N LEU A 138 -3.17 14.78 -9.62
CA LEU A 138 -2.54 16.06 -9.24
C LEU A 138 -3.32 17.27 -9.80
N GLN A 139 -3.85 17.17 -11.03
CA GLN A 139 -4.70 18.24 -11.60
C GLN A 139 -6.00 18.44 -10.83
N VAL A 140 -6.61 17.38 -10.30
CA VAL A 140 -7.78 17.51 -9.41
C VAL A 140 -7.39 18.25 -8.13
N LEU A 141 -6.27 17.88 -7.49
CA LEU A 141 -5.77 18.55 -6.29
C LEU A 141 -5.48 20.04 -6.54
N ARG A 142 -4.88 20.39 -7.68
CA ARG A 142 -4.69 21.80 -8.09
C ARG A 142 -6.02 22.54 -8.25
N LYS A 143 -7.05 21.92 -8.83
CA LYS A 143 -8.40 22.51 -8.96
C LYS A 143 -9.10 22.73 -7.61
N LEU A 144 -8.74 21.94 -6.59
CA LEU A 144 -9.19 22.14 -5.21
C LEU A 144 -8.44 23.30 -4.50
N GLY A 145 -7.52 23.98 -5.19
CA GLY A 145 -6.78 25.13 -4.66
C GLY A 145 -5.48 24.75 -3.94
N MET A 146 -4.99 23.52 -4.10
CA MET A 146 -3.78 23.04 -3.46
C MET A 146 -2.56 23.34 -4.34
N GLU A 147 -1.45 23.69 -3.70
CA GLU A 147 -0.17 23.94 -4.38
C GLU A 147 0.57 22.61 -4.54
N VAL A 148 0.84 22.20 -5.77
CA VAL A 148 1.66 21.00 -6.05
C VAL A 148 3.07 21.46 -6.40
N VAL A 149 4.06 21.00 -5.64
CA VAL A 149 5.46 21.37 -5.79
C VAL A 149 6.34 20.13 -5.93
N ASP A 150 7.34 20.19 -6.79
CA ASP A 150 8.37 19.17 -6.84
C ASP A 150 9.27 19.26 -5.60
N VAL A 151 9.59 18.11 -5.03
CA VAL A 151 10.53 17.95 -3.92
C VAL A 151 11.56 16.89 -4.26
N ASP A 152 12.72 16.95 -3.63
CA ASP A 152 13.72 15.89 -3.74
C ASP A 152 13.90 15.20 -2.39
N ILE A 153 13.89 13.87 -2.41
CA ILE A 153 14.11 13.03 -1.23
C ILE A 153 15.07 11.93 -1.65
N ASP A 154 16.37 12.21 -1.49
CA ASP A 154 17.41 11.24 -1.78
C ASP A 154 17.27 10.00 -0.89
N GLY A 155 17.44 8.82 -1.49
CA GLY A 155 17.46 7.54 -0.79
C GLY A 155 16.11 6.84 -0.64
N LEU A 156 15.03 7.33 -1.27
CA LEU A 156 13.75 6.60 -1.28
C LEU A 156 13.88 5.20 -1.91
N ALA A 157 14.64 5.05 -3.00
CA ALA A 157 14.91 3.74 -3.58
C ALA A 157 15.71 2.83 -2.63
N ASP A 158 16.76 3.36 -1.99
CA ASP A 158 17.55 2.63 -1.00
C ASP A 158 16.69 2.20 0.20
N ALA A 159 15.75 3.05 0.63
CA ALA A 159 14.81 2.72 1.69
C ALA A 159 13.86 1.58 1.28
N ALA A 160 13.40 1.55 0.03
CA ALA A 160 12.59 0.44 -0.47
C ALA A 160 13.37 -0.89 -0.42
N GLU A 161 14.67 -0.87 -0.74
CA GLU A 161 15.51 -2.08 -0.65
C GLU A 161 15.79 -2.50 0.79
N ALA A 162 16.15 -1.55 1.64
CA ALA A 162 16.41 -1.77 3.06
C ALA A 162 15.18 -2.34 3.79
N ASP A 163 13.98 -1.90 3.41
CA ASP A 163 12.69 -2.43 3.90
C ASP A 163 12.57 -3.93 3.63
N PHE A 164 12.81 -4.39 2.40
CA PHE A 164 12.73 -5.82 2.07
C PHE A 164 13.85 -6.65 2.69
N LEU A 165 15.02 -6.06 2.95
CA LEU A 165 16.09 -6.71 3.72
C LEU A 165 15.61 -6.97 5.16
N ILE A 166 15.06 -5.96 5.83
CA ILE A 166 14.48 -6.08 7.17
C ILE A 166 13.34 -7.11 7.17
N LEU A 167 12.41 -7.01 6.21
CA LEU A 167 11.30 -7.94 6.09
C LEU A 167 11.76 -9.39 5.94
N SER A 168 12.81 -9.63 5.16
CA SER A 168 13.37 -10.97 4.96
C SER A 168 13.98 -11.53 6.24
N VAL A 169 14.76 -10.72 6.97
CA VAL A 169 15.37 -11.12 8.25
C VAL A 169 14.30 -11.42 9.29
N GLU A 170 13.35 -10.51 9.48
CA GLU A 170 12.31 -10.64 10.50
C GLU A 170 11.34 -11.77 10.20
N ALA A 171 10.97 -11.96 8.92
CA ALA A 171 10.14 -13.08 8.52
C ALA A 171 10.87 -14.42 8.73
N PHE A 172 12.17 -14.51 8.39
CA PHE A 172 12.94 -15.72 8.69
C PHE A 172 12.98 -16.00 10.20
N ALA A 173 13.27 -14.99 11.03
CA ALA A 173 13.32 -15.14 12.48
C ALA A 173 11.99 -15.63 13.06
N ALA A 174 10.85 -15.11 12.57
CA ALA A 174 9.52 -15.53 12.99
C ALA A 174 9.17 -16.96 12.55
N HIS A 175 9.68 -17.39 11.38
CA HIS A 175 9.36 -18.68 10.79
C HIS A 175 10.42 -19.76 11.00
N GLU A 176 11.60 -19.46 11.57
CA GLU A 176 12.78 -20.34 11.58
C GLU A 176 12.44 -21.75 12.06
N GLN A 177 11.81 -21.86 13.23
CA GLN A 177 11.48 -23.15 13.81
C GLN A 177 10.52 -23.94 12.91
N THR A 178 9.48 -23.29 12.39
CA THR A 178 8.49 -23.94 11.52
C THR A 178 9.06 -24.29 10.14
N LEU A 179 10.01 -23.51 9.59
CA LEU A 179 10.72 -23.87 8.37
C LEU A 179 11.63 -25.08 8.59
N ARG A 180 12.22 -25.24 9.79
CA ARG A 180 13.03 -26.41 10.13
C ARG A 180 12.18 -27.66 10.33
N THR A 181 11.06 -27.58 11.05
CA THR A 181 10.28 -28.76 11.47
C THR A 181 9.09 -29.08 10.58
N ARG A 182 8.57 -28.09 9.84
CA ARG A 182 7.30 -28.15 9.09
C ARG A 182 7.42 -27.54 7.69
N ARG A 183 8.58 -27.67 7.04
CA ARG A 183 8.87 -27.10 5.71
C ARG A 183 7.86 -27.47 4.60
N ALA A 184 7.16 -28.59 4.75
CA ALA A 184 6.20 -29.11 3.78
C ALA A 184 4.86 -28.34 3.82
N ASP A 185 4.61 -27.59 4.89
CA ASP A 185 3.40 -26.78 5.05
C ASP A 185 3.51 -25.42 4.38
N TYR A 186 4.67 -25.13 3.77
CA TYR A 186 4.91 -23.93 2.99
C TYR A 186 4.78 -24.23 1.51
N GLY A 187 3.99 -23.40 0.81
CA GLY A 187 4.06 -23.29 -0.64
C GLY A 187 5.48 -22.93 -1.10
N GLN A 188 5.83 -23.29 -2.33
CA GLN A 188 7.20 -23.11 -2.82
C GLN A 188 7.66 -21.65 -2.75
N SER A 189 6.81 -20.70 -3.14
CA SER A 189 7.15 -19.28 -3.18
C SER A 189 7.42 -18.74 -1.77
N SER A 190 6.51 -19.03 -0.83
CA SER A 190 6.65 -18.62 0.57
C SER A 190 7.88 -19.25 1.23
N ARG A 191 8.17 -20.54 0.96
CA ARG A 191 9.37 -21.20 1.47
C ARG A 191 10.64 -20.49 1.01
N LEU A 192 10.76 -20.19 -0.29
CA LEU A 192 11.93 -19.48 -0.82
C LEU A 192 12.04 -18.06 -0.24
N TYR A 193 10.93 -17.34 -0.16
CA TYR A 193 10.86 -15.99 0.36
C TYR A 193 11.24 -15.88 1.84
N HIS A 194 10.92 -16.86 2.68
CA HIS A 194 11.33 -16.82 4.08
C HIS A 194 12.75 -17.35 4.29
N MET A 195 13.20 -18.34 3.50
CA MET A 195 14.55 -18.92 3.65
C MET A 195 15.68 -17.95 3.31
N GLN A 196 15.46 -16.97 2.42
CA GLN A 196 16.48 -15.97 2.07
C GLN A 196 17.00 -15.16 3.27
N GLY A 197 16.16 -14.92 4.30
CA GLY A 197 16.58 -14.23 5.51
C GLY A 197 17.67 -14.96 6.30
N ALA A 198 17.82 -16.28 6.13
CA ALA A 198 18.85 -17.07 6.79
C ALA A 198 20.29 -16.70 6.37
N PHE A 199 20.45 -16.02 5.22
CA PHE A 199 21.75 -15.67 4.65
C PHE A 199 22.14 -14.21 4.89
N LEU A 200 21.25 -13.42 5.49
CA LEU A 200 21.49 -12.02 5.83
C LEU A 200 22.08 -11.92 7.23
N SER A 201 23.13 -11.12 7.38
CA SER A 201 23.83 -10.97 8.65
C SER A 201 23.18 -9.92 9.55
N ALA A 202 23.52 -9.95 10.83
CA ALA A 202 23.16 -8.88 11.76
C ALA A 202 23.73 -7.51 11.32
N ALA A 203 24.89 -7.50 10.63
CA ALA A 203 25.47 -6.28 10.10
C ALA A 203 24.62 -5.68 8.97
N ASP A 204 24.08 -6.53 8.08
CA ASP A 204 23.17 -6.12 7.01
C ASP A 204 21.88 -5.54 7.59
N TYR A 205 21.31 -6.22 8.61
CA TYR A 205 20.12 -5.76 9.32
C TYR A 205 20.34 -4.38 9.97
N VAL A 206 21.44 -4.19 10.71
CA VAL A 206 21.78 -2.90 11.33
C VAL A 206 22.04 -1.82 10.27
N ALA A 207 22.64 -2.16 9.13
CA ALA A 207 22.84 -1.22 8.04
C ALA A 207 21.50 -0.76 7.44
N ALA A 208 20.56 -1.68 7.22
CA ALA A 208 19.23 -1.37 6.72
C ALA A 208 18.44 -0.46 7.67
N LEU A 209 18.52 -0.70 8.99
CA LEU A 209 17.92 0.19 9.98
C LEU A 209 18.47 1.63 9.90
N ARG A 210 19.80 1.77 9.71
CA ARG A 210 20.44 3.08 9.56
C ARG A 210 20.00 3.81 8.28
N VAL A 211 19.79 3.08 7.19
CA VAL A 211 19.18 3.66 5.97
C VAL A 211 17.80 4.23 6.32
N GLY A 212 16.99 3.47 7.06
CA GLY A 212 15.69 3.91 7.54
C GLY A 212 15.76 5.21 8.34
N ASP A 213 16.69 5.33 9.29
CA ASP A 213 16.86 6.55 10.10
C ASP A 213 17.25 7.78 9.26
N VAL A 214 18.17 7.60 8.30
CA VAL A 214 18.60 8.69 7.41
C VAL A 214 17.46 9.14 6.51
N VAL A 215 16.75 8.21 5.89
CA VAL A 215 15.67 8.54 4.95
C VAL A 215 14.46 9.08 5.71
N ARG A 216 14.15 8.57 6.92
CA ARG A 216 13.09 9.12 7.78
C ARG A 216 13.32 10.59 8.04
N LYS A 217 14.54 10.97 8.45
CA LYS A 217 14.90 12.37 8.67
C LYS A 217 14.67 13.22 7.40
N ARG A 218 15.03 12.72 6.22
CA ARG A 218 14.83 13.45 4.96
C ARG A 218 13.35 13.63 4.62
N VAL A 219 12.53 12.60 4.85
CA VAL A 219 11.08 12.70 4.67
C VAL A 219 10.49 13.71 5.65
N ASP A 220 10.89 13.67 6.93
CA ASP A 220 10.49 14.66 7.95
C ASP A 220 10.90 16.09 7.55
N ASP A 221 12.14 16.28 7.10
CA ASP A 221 12.66 17.58 6.68
C ASP A 221 11.81 18.13 5.51
N VAL A 222 11.44 17.31 4.53
CA VAL A 222 10.57 17.74 3.43
C VAL A 222 9.14 18.00 3.91
N LEU A 223 8.55 17.12 4.72
CA LEU A 223 7.24 17.31 5.33
C LEU A 223 7.21 18.49 6.32
N SER A 224 8.34 19.08 6.70
CA SER A 224 8.35 20.37 7.41
C SER A 224 8.02 21.55 6.49
N THR A 225 8.18 21.36 5.17
CA THR A 225 7.98 22.40 4.14
C THR A 225 6.69 22.20 3.35
N VAL A 226 6.22 20.97 3.19
CA VAL A 226 4.95 20.60 2.53
C VAL A 226 4.03 19.89 3.51
N ASP A 227 2.71 19.92 3.28
CA ASP A 227 1.74 19.29 4.18
C ASP A 227 1.68 17.77 4.04
N VAL A 228 1.81 17.29 2.80
CA VAL A 228 1.79 15.88 2.43
C VAL A 228 2.72 15.62 1.25
N LEU A 229 3.05 14.37 1.01
CA LEU A 229 3.64 13.91 -0.25
C LEU A 229 2.59 13.17 -1.09
N ALA A 230 2.76 13.20 -2.41
CA ALA A 230 1.95 12.43 -3.34
C ALA A 230 2.82 11.60 -4.29
N THR A 231 2.48 10.32 -4.46
CA THR A 231 3.13 9.40 -5.41
C THR A 231 2.09 8.48 -6.06
N PRO A 232 2.41 7.78 -7.15
CA PRO A 232 1.69 6.56 -7.50
C PRO A 232 1.78 5.52 -6.36
N VAL A 233 0.87 4.55 -6.32
CA VAL A 233 0.92 3.45 -5.31
C VAL A 233 1.83 2.31 -5.77
N VAL A 234 1.76 1.95 -7.06
CA VAL A 234 2.53 0.88 -7.70
C VAL A 234 3.00 1.33 -9.09
N PRO A 235 4.10 0.78 -9.63
CA PRO A 235 4.60 1.14 -10.97
C PRO A 235 4.00 0.28 -12.10
N VAL A 236 3.20 -0.74 -11.79
CA VAL A 236 2.63 -1.69 -12.77
C VAL A 236 1.13 -1.92 -12.52
N LEU A 237 0.39 -2.25 -13.59
CA LEU A 237 -1.07 -2.36 -13.53
C LEU A 237 -1.58 -3.66 -12.87
N THR A 238 -0.93 -4.80 -13.12
CA THR A 238 -1.43 -6.12 -12.72
C THR A 238 -0.55 -6.79 -11.66
N ALA A 239 -1.14 -7.66 -10.85
CA ALA A 239 -0.39 -8.50 -9.93
C ALA A 239 0.57 -9.45 -10.66
N ASP A 240 0.21 -9.92 -11.86
CA ASP A 240 1.07 -10.78 -12.68
C ASP A 240 2.33 -10.03 -13.14
N ALA A 241 2.19 -8.76 -13.55
CA ALA A 241 3.32 -7.90 -13.86
C ALA A 241 4.19 -7.65 -12.63
N ALA A 242 3.57 -7.38 -11.47
CA ALA A 242 4.27 -7.18 -10.20
C ALA A 242 5.08 -8.40 -9.74
N ARG A 243 4.63 -9.61 -10.08
CA ARG A 243 5.29 -10.89 -9.75
C ARG A 243 6.29 -11.37 -10.79
N SER A 244 6.33 -10.73 -11.96
CA SER A 244 7.22 -11.14 -13.04
C SER A 244 8.68 -10.91 -12.64
N ALA A 245 9.58 -11.84 -12.99
CA ALA A 245 11.02 -11.62 -12.84
C ALA A 245 11.56 -10.42 -13.66
N LYS A 246 10.74 -9.88 -14.58
CA LYS A 246 11.00 -8.62 -15.30
C LYS A 246 10.64 -7.37 -14.50
N ALA A 247 9.80 -7.48 -13.47
CA ALA A 247 9.66 -6.41 -12.48
C ALA A 247 10.99 -6.35 -11.73
N GLN A 248 11.72 -5.24 -11.91
CA GLN A 248 13.13 -5.18 -11.55
C GLN A 248 13.35 -5.52 -10.05
N PRO A 249 14.12 -6.58 -9.73
CA PRO A 249 14.34 -6.97 -8.33
C PRO A 249 15.26 -6.02 -7.56
N HIS A 250 15.93 -5.08 -8.22
CA HIS A 250 16.93 -4.16 -7.64
C HIS A 250 16.42 -2.71 -7.52
N THR A 251 15.11 -2.54 -7.36
CA THR A 251 14.46 -1.23 -7.14
C THR A 251 13.24 -1.35 -6.23
N GLY A 252 13.19 -2.33 -5.31
CA GLY A 252 11.98 -2.59 -4.51
C GLY A 252 10.75 -3.05 -5.31
N GLY A 253 10.90 -3.33 -6.62
CA GLY A 253 9.87 -3.91 -7.48
C GLY A 253 8.54 -3.13 -7.47
N ALA A 254 7.43 -3.84 -7.26
CA ALA A 254 6.11 -3.21 -7.17
C ALA A 254 5.94 -2.28 -5.95
N ALA A 255 6.82 -2.39 -4.96
CA ALA A 255 6.77 -1.66 -3.70
C ALA A 255 7.65 -0.39 -3.68
N ILE A 256 8.28 -0.01 -4.80
CA ILE A 256 9.18 1.17 -4.91
C ILE A 256 8.57 2.47 -4.36
N PHE A 257 7.24 2.62 -4.41
CA PHE A 257 6.54 3.77 -3.87
C PHE A 257 5.98 3.57 -2.46
N THR A 258 5.81 2.34 -2.00
CA THR A 258 5.10 2.05 -0.73
C THR A 258 6.06 1.70 0.40
N ALA A 259 7.06 0.86 0.14
CA ALA A 259 8.06 0.38 1.10
C ALA A 259 8.88 1.50 1.79
N PRO A 260 9.28 2.61 1.12
CA PRO A 260 10.00 3.68 1.82
C PRO A 260 9.24 4.23 3.03
N PHE A 261 7.90 4.22 2.96
CA PHE A 261 7.04 4.74 4.02
C PHE A 261 6.69 3.70 5.10
N ASN A 262 6.94 2.42 4.84
CA ASN A 262 7.02 1.40 5.90
C ASN A 262 8.26 1.62 6.73
N LEU A 263 9.43 1.61 6.09
CA LEU A 263 10.72 1.77 6.76
C LEU A 263 10.83 3.09 7.55
N THR A 264 10.33 4.18 6.99
CA THR A 264 10.35 5.47 7.68
C THR A 264 9.22 5.64 8.70
N GLY A 265 8.22 4.76 8.71
CA GLY A 265 7.13 4.76 9.69
C GLY A 265 6.02 5.80 9.48
N HIS A 266 6.10 6.60 8.41
CA HIS A 266 5.11 7.64 8.08
C HIS A 266 3.75 7.03 7.70
N PRO A 267 2.61 7.67 8.07
CA PRO A 267 1.31 7.22 7.61
C PRO A 267 1.15 7.47 6.11
N ALA A 268 0.54 6.51 5.40
CA ALA A 268 0.29 6.60 3.97
C ALA A 268 -1.06 5.99 3.63
N ILE A 269 -1.81 6.62 2.73
CA ILE A 269 -3.11 6.16 2.26
C ILE A 269 -3.09 5.98 0.75
N SER A 270 -3.61 4.85 0.28
CA SER A 270 -3.97 4.63 -1.11
C SER A 270 -5.45 4.92 -1.28
N ILE A 271 -5.81 5.79 -2.22
CA ILE A 271 -7.18 6.06 -2.62
C ILE A 271 -7.34 5.84 -4.13
N PRO A 272 -8.53 5.44 -4.62
CA PRO A 272 -8.78 5.30 -6.06
C PRO A 272 -8.50 6.62 -6.79
N GLY A 273 -7.63 6.60 -7.80
CA GLY A 273 -7.15 7.80 -8.52
C GLY A 273 -7.24 7.72 -10.05
N GLY A 274 -7.73 6.60 -10.59
CA GLY A 274 -7.89 6.40 -12.02
C GLY A 274 -8.30 4.98 -12.39
N MET A 275 -8.42 4.75 -13.68
CA MET A 275 -8.73 3.46 -14.29
C MET A 275 -7.86 3.28 -15.54
N SER A 276 -7.30 2.09 -15.74
CA SER A 276 -6.58 1.74 -16.96
C SER A 276 -7.55 1.48 -18.12
N THR A 277 -7.05 1.44 -19.35
CA THR A 277 -7.83 1.07 -20.54
C THR A 277 -8.36 -0.36 -20.51
N GLU A 278 -7.74 -1.22 -19.70
CA GLU A 278 -8.15 -2.61 -19.46
C GLU A 278 -9.16 -2.72 -18.31
N GLY A 279 -9.60 -1.60 -17.72
CA GLY A 279 -10.55 -1.59 -16.62
C GLY A 279 -9.93 -1.96 -15.26
N ILE A 280 -8.61 -1.82 -15.10
CA ILE A 280 -7.93 -2.07 -13.83
C ILE A 280 -7.81 -0.74 -13.05
N PRO A 281 -8.28 -0.68 -11.78
CA PRO A 281 -8.13 0.52 -10.96
C PRO A 281 -6.68 0.91 -10.73
N ILE A 282 -6.44 2.22 -10.65
CA ILE A 282 -5.14 2.82 -10.37
C ILE A 282 -5.28 3.70 -9.12
N GLY A 283 -4.37 3.55 -8.16
CA GLY A 283 -4.39 4.31 -6.92
C GLY A 283 -3.49 5.55 -6.93
N LEU A 284 -3.93 6.59 -6.21
CA LEU A 284 -3.11 7.71 -5.74
C LEU A 284 -2.65 7.40 -4.31
N GLN A 285 -1.35 7.56 -4.04
CA GLN A 285 -0.82 7.50 -2.68
C GLN A 285 -0.61 8.91 -2.14
N LEU A 286 -1.09 9.15 -0.91
CA LEU A 286 -0.76 10.32 -0.12
C LEU A 286 0.01 9.89 1.14
N ILE A 287 1.02 10.65 1.52
CA ILE A 287 1.86 10.38 2.70
C ILE A 287 1.85 11.59 3.62
N GLY A 288 1.52 11.35 4.89
CA GLY A 288 1.43 12.39 5.91
C GLY A 288 2.62 12.41 6.86
N ARG A 289 2.61 13.39 7.77
CA ARG A 289 3.52 13.45 8.91
C ARG A 289 3.25 12.32 9.89
N ALA A 290 4.26 11.88 10.64
CA ALA A 290 4.06 10.96 11.74
C ALA A 290 2.97 11.48 12.70
N ARG A 291 2.00 10.61 13.03
CA ARG A 291 0.79 10.92 13.81
C ARG A 291 -0.12 12.00 13.19
N GLY A 292 -0.01 12.22 11.89
CA GLY A 292 -0.79 13.19 11.10
C GLY A 292 -2.00 12.60 10.38
N GLU A 293 -2.54 11.46 10.83
CA GLU A 293 -3.62 10.73 10.14
C GLU A 293 -4.87 11.58 9.92
N ALA A 294 -5.22 12.46 10.85
CA ALA A 294 -6.38 13.34 10.70
C ALA A 294 -6.25 14.25 9.47
N ASP A 295 -5.09 14.87 9.26
CA ASP A 295 -4.84 15.73 8.10
C ASP A 295 -4.70 14.92 6.81
N LEU A 296 -4.11 13.72 6.90
CA LEU A 296 -3.98 12.81 5.77
C LEU A 296 -5.36 12.32 5.28
N LEU A 297 -6.22 11.88 6.21
CA LEU A 297 -7.58 11.42 5.94
C LEU A 297 -8.44 12.57 5.42
N TRP A 298 -8.36 13.74 6.03
CA TRP A 298 -9.04 14.93 5.53
C TRP A 298 -8.68 15.21 4.07
N LEU A 299 -7.39 15.26 3.73
CA LEU A 299 -6.97 15.54 2.36
C LEU A 299 -7.43 14.46 1.37
N ALA A 300 -7.29 13.19 1.76
CA ALA A 300 -7.77 12.07 0.97
C ALA A 300 -9.28 12.15 0.71
N HIS A 301 -10.05 12.57 1.71
CA HIS A 301 -11.50 12.77 1.58
C HIS A 301 -11.83 13.95 0.66
N GLN A 302 -11.10 15.07 0.74
CA GLN A 302 -11.28 16.19 -0.20
C GLN A 302 -11.07 15.75 -1.66
N TYR A 303 -10.07 14.90 -1.92
CA TYR A 303 -9.85 14.32 -3.24
C TYR A 303 -10.96 13.33 -3.64
N GLU A 304 -11.34 12.45 -2.72
CA GLU A 304 -12.42 11.47 -2.92
C GLU A 304 -13.73 12.16 -3.33
N GLN A 305 -14.12 13.24 -2.65
CA GLN A 305 -15.34 14.00 -2.95
C GLN A 305 -15.28 14.76 -4.29
N ALA A 306 -14.07 15.04 -4.80
CA ALA A 306 -13.87 15.70 -6.07
C ALA A 306 -13.82 14.74 -7.27
N THR A 307 -13.94 13.44 -7.03
CA THR A 307 -13.79 12.40 -8.06
C THR A 307 -14.88 11.33 -7.97
N PRO A 308 -15.21 10.62 -9.06
CA PRO A 308 -16.25 9.59 -9.05
C PRO A 308 -15.74 8.21 -8.60
N TRP A 309 -14.45 8.06 -8.32
CA TRP A 309 -13.79 6.75 -8.26
C TRP A 309 -14.33 5.84 -7.15
N HIS A 310 -14.63 6.40 -5.98
CA HIS A 310 -15.15 5.68 -4.81
C HIS A 310 -16.59 5.14 -5.03
N ALA A 311 -17.32 5.69 -6.02
CA ALA A 311 -18.65 5.25 -6.38
C ALA A 311 -18.65 4.13 -7.42
N MET A 312 -17.48 3.78 -7.98
CA MET A 312 -17.41 2.68 -8.95
C MET A 312 -17.46 1.33 -8.24
N HIS A 313 -18.02 0.33 -8.92
CA HIS A 313 -18.07 -1.05 -8.46
C HIS A 313 -17.63 -2.00 -9.58
N PRO A 314 -16.96 -3.10 -9.24
CA PRO A 314 -16.79 -4.20 -10.18
C PRO A 314 -18.17 -4.64 -10.69
N SER A 315 -18.26 -4.98 -11.97
CA SER A 315 -19.47 -5.60 -12.51
C SER A 315 -19.76 -6.92 -11.78
N ASP A 316 -21.04 -7.23 -11.56
CA ASP A 316 -21.44 -8.52 -11.01
C ASP A 316 -20.76 -9.64 -11.80
N VAL A 317 -20.01 -10.49 -11.10
CA VAL A 317 -19.44 -11.69 -11.72
C VAL A 317 -20.63 -12.61 -12.00
N GLU A 318 -20.95 -12.82 -13.27
CA GLU A 318 -21.85 -13.91 -13.66
C GLU A 318 -21.25 -15.21 -13.13
N ILE A 319 -21.80 -15.73 -12.03
CA ILE A 319 -21.47 -17.05 -11.54
C ILE A 319 -22.00 -18.01 -12.60
N ALA A 320 -21.11 -18.51 -13.46
CA ALA A 320 -21.45 -19.56 -14.41
C ALA A 320 -22.11 -20.69 -13.61
N SER A 321 -23.42 -20.87 -13.82
CA SER A 321 -24.22 -21.91 -13.20
C SER A 321 -23.79 -23.26 -13.75
N SER A 322 -22.69 -23.78 -13.22
CA SER A 322 -22.29 -25.16 -13.41
C SER A 322 -21.74 -25.60 -12.07
N HIS A 323 -22.57 -26.33 -11.33
CA HIS A 323 -22.28 -27.58 -10.62
C HIS A 323 -23.66 -28.04 -10.13
N SER A 324 -24.39 -28.76 -11.00
CA SER A 324 -25.46 -29.62 -10.51
C SER A 324 -24.80 -30.62 -9.57
N ILE A 325 -25.05 -30.49 -8.27
CA ILE A 325 -24.82 -31.57 -7.34
C ILE A 325 -25.84 -32.65 -7.76
N GLY A 326 -25.35 -33.65 -8.49
CA GLY A 326 -26.14 -34.82 -8.87
C GLY A 326 -26.65 -35.50 -7.59
N GLY A 327 -27.95 -35.81 -7.59
CA GLY A 327 -28.62 -36.55 -6.53
C GLY A 327 -28.32 -38.04 -6.54
#